data_AF-A0A0J7YRT1-F1
#
_entry.id   AF-A0A0J7YRT1-F1
#
_cell.length_a   1.000
_cell.length_b   1.000
_cell.length_c   1.000
_cell.angle_alpha   90.00
_cell.angle_beta   90.00
_cell.angle_gamma   90.00
#
_symmetry.space_group_name_H-M   'P 1'
#
loop_
_entity.id
_entity.type
_entity.pdbx_description
1 polymer ?
#
loop_
_entity_poly.entity_id
_entity_poly.type
_entity_poly.pdbx_seq_one_letter_code
_entity_poly.pdbx_strand_id
1 'polypeptide(L)'
;MGKPPVTVERWEGLECAAQLDVVLPMYKEIWVEPPYCEGIKEIADFVDRFAQEVRLPRARLVVARCGGLPVGYAFGYPLPPDTGWWKAMEEEMTAEFAAETGERTLGIVELAVRAKWRRQGVAARLHAHLQEGLG
;
A
#
# COMPACT_ATOMS: atom_id res chain seq x y z
N MET A 1 -28.99 0.16 -15.56
CA MET A 1 -28.13 -0.80 -14.84
C MET A 1 -27.15 -0.03 -13.97
N GLY A 2 -27.14 -0.26 -12.66
CA GLY A 2 -26.21 0.41 -11.75
C GLY A 2 -24.78 -0.09 -11.94
N LYS A 3 -23.80 0.74 -11.59
CA LYS A 3 -22.39 0.37 -11.52
C LYS A 3 -22.23 -0.79 -10.51
N PRO A 4 -21.47 -1.86 -10.83
CA PRO A 4 -21.29 -2.95 -9.88
C PRO A 4 -20.70 -2.45 -8.55
N PRO A 5 -20.97 -3.13 -7.42
CA PRO A 5 -20.39 -2.73 -6.14
C PRO A 5 -18.86 -2.85 -6.18
N VAL A 6 -18.19 -2.02 -5.39
CA VAL A 6 -16.76 -2.20 -5.12
C VAL A 6 -16.62 -3.33 -4.10
N THR A 7 -15.76 -4.30 -4.37
CA THR A 7 -15.35 -5.36 -3.43
C THR A 7 -13.88 -5.19 -3.09
N VAL A 8 -13.45 -5.78 -1.98
CA VAL A 8 -12.08 -5.68 -1.49
C VAL A 8 -11.56 -7.07 -1.15
N GLU A 9 -10.35 -7.36 -1.58
CA GLU A 9 -9.62 -8.60 -1.31
C GLU A 9 -8.30 -8.27 -0.62
N ARG A 10 -7.81 -9.18 0.23
CA ARG A 10 -6.63 -8.98 1.08
C ARG A 10 -5.74 -10.21 1.04
N TRP A 11 -4.43 -9.98 0.98
CA TRP A 11 -3.38 -10.99 1.05
C TRP A 11 -2.38 -10.60 2.13
N GLU A 12 -1.72 -11.59 2.73
CA GLU A 12 -0.69 -11.37 3.76
C GLU A 12 0.65 -12.01 3.40
N GLY A 13 1.75 -11.41 3.87
CA GLY A 13 3.11 -11.90 3.68
C GLY A 13 3.42 -12.21 2.22
N LEU A 14 3.96 -13.42 1.98
CA LEU A 14 4.39 -13.85 0.65
C LEU A 14 3.25 -13.99 -0.37
N GLU A 15 1.99 -14.11 0.07
CA GLU A 15 0.84 -14.14 -0.86
C GLU A 15 0.69 -12.81 -1.61
N CYS A 16 1.16 -11.71 -1.03
CA CYS A 16 1.19 -10.40 -1.68
C CYS A 16 2.05 -10.42 -2.96
N ALA A 17 3.14 -11.20 -2.97
CA ALA A 17 4.05 -11.30 -4.12
C ALA A 17 3.33 -11.83 -5.37
N ALA A 18 2.38 -12.75 -5.20
CA ALA A 18 1.59 -13.31 -6.29
C ALA A 18 0.64 -12.30 -6.95
N GLN A 19 0.42 -11.14 -6.31
CA GLN A 19 -0.48 -10.09 -6.81
C GLN A 19 0.28 -8.96 -7.53
N LEU A 20 1.59 -9.07 -7.72
CA LEU A 20 2.37 -8.02 -8.40
C LEU A 20 1.83 -7.75 -9.81
N ASP A 21 1.39 -8.78 -10.55
CA ASP A 21 0.79 -8.62 -11.88
C ASP A 21 -0.54 -7.84 -11.87
N VAL A 22 -1.22 -7.78 -10.72
CA VAL A 22 -2.43 -6.96 -10.53
C VAL A 22 -2.06 -5.52 -10.15
N VAL A 23 -1.03 -5.35 -9.30
CA VAL A 23 -0.63 -4.05 -8.75
C VAL A 23 0.19 -3.23 -9.74
N LEU A 24 1.18 -3.84 -10.38
CA LEU A 24 2.15 -3.13 -11.23
C LEU A 24 1.50 -2.36 -12.40
N PRO A 25 0.46 -2.88 -13.10
CA PRO A 25 -0.24 -2.09 -14.10
C PRO A 25 -0.94 -0.84 -13.52
N MET A 26 -1.52 -0.96 -12.32
CA MET A 26 -2.13 0.20 -11.64
C MET A 26 -1.08 1.20 -11.17
N TYR A 27 0.05 0.73 -10.64
CA TYR A 27 1.17 1.57 -10.23
C TYR A 27 1.63 2.46 -11.40
N LYS A 28 1.95 1.82 -12.53
CA LYS A 28 2.38 2.51 -13.77
C LYS A 28 1.37 3.52 -14.28
N GLU A 29 0.08 3.21 -14.20
CA GLU A 29 -1.00 4.10 -14.64
C GLU A 29 -1.19 5.29 -13.70
N ILE A 30 -1.06 5.09 -12.39
CA ILE A 30 -1.44 6.09 -11.38
C ILE A 30 -0.30 7.07 -11.07
N TRP A 31 0.93 6.56 -10.93
CA TRP A 31 2.07 7.34 -10.43
C TRP A 31 2.85 8.09 -11.51
N VAL A 32 2.63 7.75 -12.79
CA VAL A 32 3.17 8.53 -13.94
C VAL A 32 2.56 9.93 -14.04
N GLU A 33 1.40 10.14 -13.43
CA GLU A 33 0.72 11.43 -13.44
C GLU A 33 1.29 12.38 -12.36
N PRO A 34 1.16 13.70 -12.54
CA PRO A 34 1.53 14.66 -11.50
C PRO A 34 0.82 14.40 -10.15
N PRO A 35 1.46 14.71 -9.01
CA PRO A 35 2.76 15.39 -8.87
C PRO A 35 4.00 14.49 -8.96
N TYR A 36 3.82 13.16 -9.02
CA TYR A 36 4.92 12.21 -8.85
C TYR A 36 5.71 11.98 -10.13
N CYS A 37 5.04 11.94 -11.29
CA CYS A 37 5.68 11.83 -12.59
C CYS A 37 6.67 10.65 -12.69
N GLU A 38 6.34 9.52 -12.06
CA GLU A 38 7.25 8.39 -11.93
C GLU A 38 7.56 7.71 -13.26
N GLY A 39 8.84 7.39 -13.45
CA GLY A 39 9.37 6.81 -14.68
C GLY A 39 9.86 5.38 -14.51
N ILE A 40 10.66 4.95 -15.48
CA ILE A 40 11.20 3.58 -15.54
C ILE A 40 12.00 3.23 -14.27
N LYS A 41 12.74 4.20 -13.73
CA LYS A 41 13.56 4.01 -12.52
C LYS A 41 12.68 3.75 -11.30
N GLU A 42 11.70 4.60 -11.04
CA GLU A 42 10.80 4.48 -9.89
C GLU A 42 9.96 3.20 -9.95
N ILE A 43 9.55 2.79 -11.15
CA ILE A 43 8.88 1.51 -11.37
C ILE A 43 9.80 0.33 -10.98
N ALA A 44 11.09 0.37 -11.35
CA ALA A 44 12.04 -0.67 -10.99
C ALA A 44 12.28 -0.69 -9.47
N ASP A 45 12.48 0.49 -8.87
CA ASP A 45 12.65 0.66 -7.43
C ASP A 45 11.43 0.13 -6.66
N PHE A 46 10.22 0.37 -7.15
CA PHE A 46 8.98 -0.17 -6.59
C PHE A 46 8.97 -1.70 -6.63
N VAL A 47 9.33 -2.33 -7.76
CA VAL A 47 9.32 -3.79 -7.88
C VAL A 47 10.33 -4.42 -6.91
N ASP A 48 11.54 -3.88 -6.84
CA ASP A 48 12.59 -4.37 -5.94
C ASP A 48 12.18 -4.20 -4.48
N ARG A 49 11.67 -3.03 -4.11
CA ARG A 49 11.18 -2.71 -2.78
C ARG A 49 9.99 -3.58 -2.38
N PHE A 50 8.98 -3.70 -3.24
CA PHE A 50 7.83 -4.57 -3.00
C PHE A 50 8.26 -6.01 -2.76
N ALA A 51 9.19 -6.55 -3.57
CA ALA A 51 9.70 -7.90 -3.38
C ALA A 51 10.38 -8.09 -2.01
N GLN A 52 11.05 -7.08 -1.47
CA GLN A 52 11.66 -7.14 -0.13
C GLN A 52 10.61 -6.98 0.98
N GLU A 53 9.74 -5.98 0.87
CA GLU A 53 8.78 -5.60 1.92
C GLU A 53 7.68 -6.64 2.14
N VAL A 54 7.28 -7.42 1.13
CA VAL A 54 6.33 -8.55 1.31
C VAL A 54 6.87 -9.65 2.23
N ARG A 55 8.18 -9.66 2.53
CA ARG A 55 8.80 -10.58 3.48
C ARG A 55 8.74 -10.08 4.92
N LEU A 56 8.35 -8.82 5.14
CA LEU A 56 8.23 -8.27 6.48
C LEU A 56 7.05 -8.92 7.23
N PRO A 57 7.19 -9.14 8.54
CA PRO A 57 6.12 -9.71 9.34
C PRO A 57 4.82 -8.94 9.16
N ARG A 58 3.73 -9.67 8.90
CA ARG A 58 2.36 -9.10 8.74
C ARG A 58 2.27 -8.03 7.63
N ALA A 59 3.13 -8.09 6.61
CA ALA A 59 2.94 -7.32 5.39
C ALA A 59 1.59 -7.67 4.76
N ARG A 60 0.89 -6.66 4.25
CA ARG A 60 -0.46 -6.80 3.71
C ARG A 60 -0.64 -6.01 2.44
N LEU A 61 -1.29 -6.65 1.49
CA LEU A 61 -1.80 -6.02 0.28
C LEU A 61 -3.31 -6.13 0.27
N VAL A 62 -3.97 -5.03 -0.06
CA VAL A 62 -5.42 -4.96 -0.26
C VAL A 62 -5.69 -4.43 -1.66
N VAL A 63 -6.58 -5.08 -2.41
CA VAL A 63 -7.00 -4.64 -3.76
C VAL A 63 -8.50 -4.42 -3.78
N ALA A 64 -8.92 -3.26 -4.28
CA ALA A 64 -10.31 -2.95 -4.54
C ALA A 64 -10.65 -3.31 -5.99
N ARG A 65 -11.79 -3.95 -6.22
CA ARG A 65 -12.30 -4.29 -7.54
C ARG A 65 -13.71 -3.77 -7.74
N CYS A 66 -14.07 -3.50 -8.99
CA CYS A 66 -15.45 -3.27 -9.38
C CYS A 66 -15.77 -4.05 -10.65
N GLY A 67 -16.72 -4.98 -10.57
CA GLY A 67 -17.01 -5.89 -11.68
C GLY A 67 -15.77 -6.69 -12.13
N GLY A 68 -14.91 -7.10 -11.18
CA GLY A 68 -13.66 -7.82 -11.45
C GLY A 68 -12.45 -6.94 -11.85
N LEU A 69 -12.68 -5.70 -12.29
CA LEU A 69 -11.61 -4.77 -12.65
C LEU A 69 -10.92 -4.23 -11.39
N PRO A 70 -9.58 -4.31 -11.25
CA PRO A 70 -8.84 -3.59 -10.21
C PRO A 70 -9.04 -2.08 -10.34
N VAL A 71 -9.38 -1.41 -9.24
CA VAL A 71 -9.64 0.04 -9.23
C VAL A 71 -8.76 0.82 -8.26
N GLY A 72 -8.07 0.12 -7.38
CA GLY A 72 -7.09 0.67 -6.45
C GLY A 72 -6.49 -0.42 -5.58
N TYR A 73 -5.41 -0.10 -4.90
CA TYR A 73 -4.74 -0.99 -3.96
C TYR A 73 -4.13 -0.20 -2.81
N ALA A 74 -3.85 -0.89 -1.71
CA ALA A 74 -3.05 -0.39 -0.61
C ALA A 74 -2.08 -1.47 -0.14
N PHE A 75 -0.84 -1.08 0.16
CA PHE A 75 0.19 -1.97 0.68
C PHE A 75 0.84 -1.35 1.90
N GLY A 76 1.16 -2.17 2.89
CA GLY A 76 1.80 -1.72 4.11
C GLY A 76 2.15 -2.88 5.04
N TYR A 77 2.85 -2.54 6.12
CA TYR A 77 3.29 -3.49 7.13
C TYR A 77 3.46 -2.78 8.49
N PRO A 78 3.29 -3.50 9.61
CA PRO A 78 3.68 -2.97 10.91
C PRO A 78 5.17 -2.66 10.95
N LEU A 79 5.55 -1.49 11.47
CA LEU A 79 6.93 -1.05 11.48
C LEU A 79 7.77 -1.88 12.48
N PRO A 80 8.84 -2.58 12.03
CA PRO A 80 9.68 -3.37 12.92
C PRO A 80 10.57 -2.48 13.82
N PRO A 81 11.16 -3.02 14.90
CA PRO A 81 12.02 -2.25 15.81
C PRO A 81 13.23 -1.59 15.15
N ASP A 82 13.74 -2.14 14.06
CA ASP A 82 14.88 -1.64 13.29
C ASP A 82 14.47 -0.77 12.09
N THR A 83 13.19 -0.34 12.03
CA THR A 83 12.65 0.47 10.94
C THR A 83 13.42 1.76 10.69
N GLY A 84 13.66 2.05 9.41
CA GLY A 84 14.25 3.31 8.97
C GLY A 84 13.24 4.45 8.78
N TRP A 85 11.94 4.20 8.95
CA TRP A 85 10.86 5.14 8.57
C TRP A 85 11.01 6.54 9.18
N TRP A 86 11.40 6.59 10.45
CA TRP A 86 11.51 7.83 11.20
C TRP A 86 12.72 8.69 10.81
N LYS A 87 13.69 8.14 10.06
CA LYS A 87 14.88 8.88 9.61
C LYS A 87 14.59 9.94 8.55
N ALA A 88 13.43 9.86 7.90
CA ALA A 88 13.01 10.82 6.88
C ALA A 88 12.29 12.05 7.48
N MET A 89 12.06 12.08 8.81
CA MET A 89 11.43 13.21 9.48
C MET A 89 12.45 14.33 9.64
N GLU A 90 12.06 15.55 9.26
CA GLU A 90 12.90 16.75 9.42
C GLU A 90 13.03 17.18 10.88
N GLU A 91 11.99 16.91 11.69
CA GLU A 91 11.98 17.19 13.13
C GLU A 91 12.65 16.06 13.92
N GLU A 92 13.47 16.43 14.90
CA GLU A 92 14.04 15.46 15.85
C GLU A 92 12.93 14.80 16.65
N MET A 93 12.67 13.53 16.34
CA MET A 93 11.76 12.70 17.13
C MET A 93 12.46 12.21 18.39
N THR A 94 11.72 12.18 19.50
CA THR A 94 12.21 11.51 20.72
C THR A 94 12.44 10.03 20.44
N ALA A 95 13.44 9.44 21.09
CA ALA A 95 13.70 8.01 20.97
C ALA A 95 12.49 7.16 21.36
N GLU A 96 11.68 7.63 22.32
CA GLU A 96 10.44 6.99 22.74
C GLU A 96 9.38 7.01 21.63
N PHE A 97 9.20 8.13 20.94
CA PHE A 97 8.24 8.23 19.84
C PHE A 97 8.69 7.43 18.59
N ALA A 98 10.00 7.30 18.36
CA ALA A 98 10.54 6.51 17.26
C ALA A 98 10.64 5.00 17.57
N ALA A 99 10.48 4.59 18.84
CA ALA A 99 10.61 3.20 19.25
C ALA A 99 9.44 2.36 18.73
N GLU A 100 9.72 1.42 17.83
CA GLU A 100 8.72 0.53 17.25
C GLU A 100 8.86 -0.92 17.75
N THR A 101 7.77 -1.66 17.69
CA THR A 101 7.70 -3.06 18.16
C THR A 101 7.27 -4.05 17.09
N GLY A 102 6.84 -3.58 15.91
CA GLY A 102 6.14 -4.42 14.92
C GLY A 102 4.64 -4.58 15.19
N GLU A 103 4.08 -3.81 16.14
CA GLU A 103 2.68 -3.98 16.54
C GLU A 103 1.88 -2.67 16.58
N ARG A 104 2.48 -1.57 17.05
CA ARG A 104 1.75 -0.32 17.33
C ARG A 104 1.50 0.59 16.14
N THR A 105 2.25 0.44 15.05
CA THR A 105 2.20 1.39 13.93
C THR A 105 2.26 0.66 12.62
N LEU A 106 1.24 0.91 11.79
CA LEU A 106 1.17 0.46 10.42
C LEU A 106 1.77 1.52 9.50
N GLY A 107 2.89 1.20 8.85
CA GLY A 107 3.39 1.97 7.72
C GLY A 107 2.54 1.67 6.48
N ILE A 108 1.84 2.67 5.95
CA ILE A 108 1.17 2.57 4.66
C ILE A 108 2.15 3.04 3.60
N VAL A 109 2.68 2.06 2.88
CA VAL A 109 3.73 2.24 1.89
C VAL A 109 3.15 2.73 0.57
N GLU A 110 2.02 2.15 0.17
CA GLU A 110 1.31 2.49 -1.05
C GLU A 110 -0.18 2.65 -0.75
N LEU A 111 -0.81 3.67 -1.31
CA LEU A 111 -2.28 3.80 -1.35
C LEU A 111 -2.69 4.52 -2.62
N ALA A 112 -3.14 3.76 -3.61
CA ALA A 112 -3.39 4.27 -4.95
C ALA A 112 -4.79 3.89 -5.44
N VAL A 113 -5.48 4.85 -6.06
CA VAL A 113 -6.80 4.66 -6.66
C VAL A 113 -6.82 5.28 -8.05
N ARG A 114 -7.27 4.51 -9.04
CA ARG A 114 -7.44 4.97 -10.43
C ARG A 114 -8.31 6.22 -10.49
N ALA A 115 -7.99 7.17 -11.35
CA ALA A 115 -8.62 8.49 -11.39
C ALA A 115 -10.16 8.45 -11.41
N LYS A 116 -10.75 7.58 -12.23
CA LYS A 116 -12.22 7.41 -12.37
C LYS A 116 -12.92 6.88 -11.10
N TRP A 117 -12.16 6.43 -10.11
CA TRP A 117 -12.63 5.79 -8.87
C TRP A 117 -12.33 6.61 -7.62
N ARG A 118 -11.66 7.76 -7.80
CA ARG A 118 -11.39 8.70 -6.71
C ARG A 118 -12.70 9.37 -6.26
N ARG A 119 -12.68 9.92 -5.04
CA ARG A 119 -13.80 10.63 -4.38
C ARG A 119 -15.08 9.79 -4.19
N GLN A 120 -14.95 8.46 -4.25
CA GLN A 120 -16.04 7.49 -4.05
C GLN A 120 -15.82 6.61 -2.81
N GLY A 121 -14.94 7.02 -1.89
CA GLY A 121 -14.64 6.26 -0.66
C GLY A 121 -13.75 5.02 -0.83
N VAL A 122 -13.23 4.74 -2.04
CA VAL A 122 -12.40 3.56 -2.31
C VAL A 122 -11.13 3.53 -1.45
N ALA A 123 -10.40 4.65 -1.35
CA ALA A 123 -9.20 4.74 -0.53
C ALA A 123 -9.48 4.51 0.96
N ALA A 124 -10.59 5.06 1.48
CA ALA A 124 -11.00 4.85 2.86
C ALA A 124 -11.33 3.37 3.13
N ARG A 125 -11.97 2.69 2.17
CA ARG A 125 -12.25 1.26 2.27
C ARG A 125 -10.98 0.42 2.24
N LEU A 126 -10.05 0.73 1.34
CA LEU A 126 -8.73 0.07 1.28
C LEU A 126 -7.97 0.22 2.61
N HIS A 127 -7.90 1.45 3.13
CA HIS A 127 -7.26 1.76 4.41
C HIS A 127 -7.86 0.96 5.57
N ALA A 128 -9.20 0.94 5.69
CA ALA A 128 -9.88 0.18 6.74
C ALA A 128 -9.56 -1.33 6.68
N HIS A 129 -9.55 -1.94 5.49
CA HIS A 129 -9.24 -3.36 5.34
C HIS A 129 -7.74 -3.66 5.54
N LEU A 130 -6.87 -2.69 5.27
CA LEU A 130 -5.44 -2.84 5.53
C LEU A 130 -5.16 -2.92 7.04
N GLN A 131 -5.84 -2.07 7.81
CA GLN A 131 -5.73 -1.99 9.28
C GLN A 131 -6.46 -3.10 10.02
N GLU A 132 -7.51 -3.69 9.46
CA GLU A 132 -8.36 -4.67 10.14
C GLU A 132 -7.54 -5.84 10.73
N GLY A 133 -7.60 -6.02 12.06
CA GLY A 133 -6.83 -7.07 12.74
C GLY A 133 -5.33 -6.77 12.88
N LEU A 134 -4.89 -5.54 12.63
CA LEU A 134 -3.72 -4.96 13.29
C LEU A 134 -4.23 -4.27 14.57
N GLY A 135 -3.49 -4.44 15.67
CA GLY A 135 -3.93 -4.02 17.01
C GLY A 135 -4.08 -2.51 17.14
#